data_AF-A0AAE0KWT4-F1
#
_entry.id   AF-A0AAE0KWT4-F1
#
_cell.length_a   1.000
_cell.length_b   1.000
_cell.length_c   1.000
_cell.angle_alpha   90.00
_cell.angle_beta   90.00
_cell.angle_gamma   90.00
#
_symmetry.space_group_name_H-M   'P 1'
#
loop_
_entity.id
_entity.type
_entity.pdbx_description
1 polymer ?
#
loop_
_entity_poly.entity_id
_entity_poly.type
_entity_poly.pdbx_seq_one_letter_code
_entity_poly.pdbx_strand_id
1 'polypeptide(L)'
;MRFLCASLSTSVILLSGPRGLLARQLLPGVEASGLSDVLGEIAERKGASRSQVALAWCMGKGTVPIPGGRTLAQCKENVGAMKIRLSNGELDALDEAAMRIKKPMVQNSMASM
;
A
#
# COMPACT_ATOMS: atom_id res chain seq x y z
N MET A 1 16.69 17.40 -9.29
CA MET A 1 15.24 17.49 -9.60
C MET A 1 14.92 16.40 -10.61
N ARG A 2 14.46 15.23 -10.16
CA ARG A 2 14.06 14.09 -11.01
C ARG A 2 12.70 13.61 -10.49
N PHE A 3 11.66 14.28 -10.94
CA PHE A 3 10.31 13.75 -10.90
C PHE A 3 10.26 12.60 -11.92
N LEU A 4 10.49 11.38 -11.44
CA LEU A 4 10.08 10.17 -12.11
C LEU A 4 9.00 9.56 -11.23
N CYS A 5 7.79 10.07 -11.43
CA CYS A 5 6.58 9.28 -11.23
C CYS A 5 6.75 8.04 -12.12
N ALA A 6 7.36 7.00 -11.56
CA ALA A 6 7.43 5.69 -12.18
C ALA A 6 5.99 5.17 -12.17
N SER A 7 5.31 5.36 -13.30
CA SER A 7 4.13 4.59 -13.66
C SER A 7 4.38 3.13 -13.24
N LEU A 8 3.50 2.60 -12.38
CA LEU A 8 3.51 1.21 -11.92
C LEU A 8 3.46 0.18 -13.07
N SER A 9 3.34 0.64 -14.31
CA SER A 9 3.46 -0.12 -15.55
C SER A 9 4.75 -0.96 -15.65
N THR A 10 5.90 -0.48 -15.13
CA THR A 10 7.16 -1.24 -15.26
C THR A 10 7.29 -2.37 -14.23
N SER A 11 6.54 -2.35 -13.13
CA SER A 11 6.65 -3.36 -12.05
C SER A 11 5.82 -4.62 -12.29
N VAL A 12 4.84 -4.58 -13.20
CA VAL A 12 3.98 -5.76 -13.49
C VAL A 12 4.73 -6.82 -14.31
N ILE A 13 5.76 -6.44 -15.06
CA ILE A 13 6.54 -7.36 -15.91
C ILE A 13 7.45 -8.29 -15.06
N LEU A 14 7.84 -7.87 -13.85
CA LEU A 14 8.80 -8.60 -13.01
C LEU A 14 8.19 -9.66 -12.08
N LEU A 15 6.86 -9.77 -12.03
CA LEU A 15 6.18 -10.74 -11.17
C LEU A 15 5.84 -12.01 -11.97
N SER A 16 6.72 -13.00 -11.89
CA SER A 16 6.51 -14.35 -12.41
C SER A 16 5.80 -15.26 -11.40
N GLY A 17 5.10 -16.28 -11.91
CA GLY A 17 4.43 -17.29 -11.09
C GLY A 17 3.08 -16.84 -10.49
N PRO A 18 2.52 -17.63 -9.54
CA PRO A 18 1.15 -17.43 -9.04
C PRO A 18 0.91 -16.05 -8.42
N ARG A 19 1.92 -15.50 -7.73
CA ARG A 19 1.84 -14.16 -7.12
C ARG A 19 1.75 -13.04 -8.17
N GLY A 20 2.37 -13.21 -9.33
CA GLY A 20 2.25 -12.27 -10.44
C GLY A 20 0.91 -12.32 -11.14
N LEU A 21 0.27 -13.49 -11.19
CA LEU A 21 -1.10 -13.62 -11.69
C LEU A 21 -2.08 -12.85 -10.79
N LEU A 22 -1.96 -12.97 -9.48
CA LEU A 22 -2.78 -12.20 -8.53
C LEU A 22 -2.56 -10.69 -8.66
N ALA A 23 -1.30 -10.25 -8.79
CA ALA A 23 -0.98 -8.84 -8.98
C ALA A 23 -1.65 -8.27 -10.24
N ARG A 24 -1.59 -8.97 -11.38
CA ARG A 24 -2.28 -8.58 -12.62
C ARG A 24 -3.79 -8.45 -12.46
N GLN A 25 -4.40 -9.25 -11.59
CA GLN A 25 -5.84 -9.22 -11.35
C GLN A 25 -6.29 -8.13 -10.37
N LEU A 26 -5.45 -7.75 -9.41
CA LEU A 26 -5.84 -6.88 -8.30
C LEU A 26 -5.32 -5.45 -8.43
N LEU A 27 -4.08 -5.27 -8.90
CA LEU A 27 -3.45 -3.95 -8.98
C LEU A 27 -4.22 -2.94 -9.85
N PRO A 28 -4.83 -3.30 -11.00
CA PRO A 28 -5.61 -2.33 -11.77
C PRO A 28 -6.75 -1.69 -10.97
N GLY A 29 -7.35 -2.40 -10.01
CA GLY A 29 -8.36 -1.84 -9.12
C GLY A 29 -7.79 -0.86 -8.10
N VAL A 30 -6.56 -1.10 -7.63
CA VAL A 30 -5.83 -0.19 -6.73
C VAL A 30 -5.46 1.09 -7.48
N GLU A 31 -4.94 0.98 -8.71
CA GLU A 31 -4.61 2.15 -9.53
C GLU A 31 -5.88 2.96 -9.85
N ALA A 32 -6.95 2.30 -10.32
CA ALA A 32 -8.20 2.98 -10.67
C ALA A 32 -8.89 3.67 -9.46
N SER A 33 -8.59 3.22 -8.24
CA SER A 33 -9.15 3.81 -7.02
C SER A 33 -8.50 5.13 -6.59
N GLY A 34 -7.30 5.44 -7.13
CA GLY A 34 -6.47 6.57 -6.71
C GLY A 34 -5.72 6.32 -5.39
N LEU A 35 -5.84 5.14 -4.77
CA LEU A 35 -5.17 4.85 -3.49
C LEU A 35 -3.64 4.97 -3.58
N SER A 36 -3.05 4.55 -4.71
CA SER A 36 -1.61 4.67 -4.95
C SER A 36 -1.13 6.13 -4.96
N ASP A 37 -1.97 7.02 -5.50
CA ASP A 37 -1.71 8.46 -5.59
C ASP A 37 -1.81 9.10 -4.20
N VAL A 38 -2.88 8.82 -3.44
CA VAL A 38 -3.05 9.34 -2.07
C VAL A 38 -1.90 8.89 -1.16
N LEU A 39 -1.49 7.61 -1.25
CA LEU A 39 -0.30 7.11 -0.54
C LEU A 39 0.97 7.87 -0.95
N GLY A 40 1.12 8.17 -2.24
CA GLY A 40 2.24 8.92 -2.79
C GLY A 40 2.31 10.35 -2.25
N GLU A 41 1.20 11.08 -2.29
CA GLU A 41 1.13 12.47 -1.81
C GLU A 41 1.43 12.56 -0.31
N ILE A 42 0.87 11.67 0.49
CA ILE A 42 1.15 11.62 1.94
C ILE A 42 2.64 11.27 2.18
N ALA A 43 3.18 10.31 1.43
CA ALA A 43 4.57 9.90 1.53
C ALA A 43 5.52 11.07 1.21
N GLU A 44 5.26 11.82 0.14
CA GLU A 44 6.04 13.02 -0.21
C GLU A 44 5.97 14.08 0.88
N ARG A 45 4.78 14.42 1.38
CA ARG A 45 4.62 15.42 2.45
C ARG A 45 5.34 15.04 3.74
N LYS A 46 5.45 13.75 4.04
CA LYS A 46 6.06 13.24 5.29
C LYS A 46 7.52 12.79 5.13
N GLY A 47 8.09 12.88 3.92
CA GLY A 47 9.43 12.34 3.65
C GLY A 47 9.54 10.84 3.93
N ALA A 48 8.46 10.10 3.67
CA ALA A 48 8.32 8.68 3.91
C ALA A 48 8.19 7.92 2.58
N SER A 49 8.26 6.59 2.63
CA SER A 49 7.87 5.77 1.48
C SER A 49 6.38 5.39 1.53
N ARG A 50 5.81 5.06 0.36
CA ARG A 50 4.41 4.59 0.27
C ARG A 50 4.15 3.37 1.17
N SER A 51 5.12 2.47 1.29
CA SER A 51 5.01 1.27 2.16
C SER A 51 4.94 1.67 3.64
N GLN A 52 5.72 2.65 4.08
CA GLN A 52 5.65 3.16 5.44
C GLN A 52 4.32 3.84 5.74
N VAL A 53 3.79 4.63 4.81
CA VAL A 53 2.46 5.26 4.95
C VAL A 53 1.37 4.21 5.04
N ALA A 54 1.41 3.17 4.19
CA ALA A 54 0.43 2.08 4.23
C ALA A 54 0.45 1.33 5.58
N LEU A 55 1.64 1.03 6.12
CA LEU A 55 1.76 0.40 7.44
C LEU A 55 1.29 1.32 8.57
N ALA A 56 1.60 2.62 8.49
CA ALA A 56 1.12 3.62 9.44
C ALA A 56 -0.41 3.76 9.40
N TRP A 57 -1.02 3.63 8.23
CA TRP A 57 -2.47 3.61 8.07
C TRP A 57 -3.08 2.39 8.74
N CYS A 58 -2.56 1.18 8.52
CA CYS A 58 -3.01 -0.02 9.24
C CYS A 58 -2.95 0.17 10.77
N MET A 59 -1.84 0.71 11.29
CA MET A 59 -1.70 1.00 12.72
C MET A 59 -2.66 2.08 13.21
N GLY A 60 -2.89 3.13 12.40
CA GLY A 60 -3.86 4.19 12.69
C GLY A 60 -5.31 3.69 12.79
N LYS A 61 -5.62 2.57 12.13
CA LYS A 61 -6.91 1.87 12.23
C LYS A 61 -6.97 0.89 13.42
N GLY A 62 -5.97 0.87 14.29
CA GLY A 62 -5.93 0.03 15.49
C GLY A 62 -5.48 -1.41 15.24
N THR A 63 -4.86 -1.70 14.09
CA THR A 63 -4.36 -3.05 13.77
C THR A 63 -2.85 -3.16 13.97
N VAL A 64 -2.35 -4.38 14.14
CA VAL A 64 -0.92 -4.69 14.16
C VAL A 64 -0.55 -5.36 12.83
N PRO A 65 -0.02 -4.61 11.84
CA PRO A 65 0.32 -5.20 10.55
C PRO A 65 1.49 -6.19 10.70
N ILE A 66 1.46 -7.28 9.92
CA ILE A 66 2.54 -8.29 9.85
C ILE A 66 3.24 -8.15 8.49
N PRO A 67 4.09 -7.12 8.30
CA PRO A 67 4.73 -6.90 7.01
C PRO A 67 5.79 -7.97 6.74
N GLY A 68 5.79 -8.50 5.52
CA GLY A 68 6.90 -9.31 5.02
C GLY A 68 8.11 -8.44 4.69
N GLY A 69 9.31 -8.97 4.92
CA GLY A 69 10.58 -8.39 4.47
C GLY A 69 11.53 -9.50 4.07
N ARG A 70 12.08 -9.44 2.86
CA ARG A 70 13.04 -10.43 2.33
C ARG A 70 14.48 -9.94 2.40
N THR A 71 14.67 -8.65 2.68
CA THR A 71 15.99 -8.01 2.80
C THR A 71 16.03 -7.14 4.05
N LEU A 72 17.24 -6.92 4.56
CA LEU A 72 17.45 -6.01 5.70
C LEU A 72 16.95 -4.59 5.43
N ALA A 73 17.11 -4.11 4.20
CA ALA A 73 16.63 -2.79 3.79
C ALA A 73 15.11 -2.68 3.92
N GLN A 74 14.36 -3.68 3.45
CA GLN A 74 12.90 -3.74 3.60
C GLN A 74 12.48 -3.80 5.06
N CYS A 75 13.16 -4.60 5.89
CA CYS A 75 12.87 -4.66 7.32
C CYS A 75 13.10 -3.31 8.01
N LYS A 76 14.21 -2.62 7.70
CA LYS A 76 14.51 -1.28 8.23
C LYS A 76 13.47 -0.25 7.79
N GLU A 77 13.04 -0.32 6.53
CA GLU A 77 11.98 0.53 5.99
C GLU A 77 10.65 0.31 6.74
N ASN A 78 10.23 -0.95 6.89
CA ASN A 78 9.00 -1.33 7.61
C ASN A 78 9.00 -0.80 9.05
N VAL A 79 10.12 -0.93 9.78
CA VAL A 79 10.25 -0.39 11.14
C VAL A 79 10.09 1.14 11.17
N GLY A 80 10.54 1.83 10.11
CA GLY A 80 10.39 3.28 9.98
C GLY A 80 8.94 3.76 9.99
N ALA A 81 7.98 2.92 9.59
CA ALA A 81 6.56 3.24 9.62
C ALA A 81 6.04 3.62 11.03
N MET A 82 6.65 3.08 12.09
CA MET A 82 6.25 3.36 13.48
C MET A 82 6.44 4.83 13.89
N LYS A 83 7.29 5.56 13.15
CA LYS A 83 7.56 6.98 13.38
C LYS A 83 6.55 7.90 12.68
N ILE A 84 5.72 7.34 11.80
CA ILE A 84 4.73 8.10 11.05
C ILE A 84 3.47 8.23 11.90
N ARG A 85 2.91 9.45 11.93
CA ARG A 85 1.57 9.73 12.45
C ARG A 85 0.76 10.34 11.32
N LEU A 86 -0.38 9.72 11.03
CA LEU A 86 -1.35 10.23 10.07
C LEU A 86 -2.37 11.10 10.80
N SER A 87 -2.77 12.21 10.20
CA SER A 87 -3.90 13.00 10.69
C SER A 87 -5.22 12.28 10.37
N ASN A 88 -6.31 12.68 11.03
CA ASN A 88 -7.63 12.12 10.74
C ASN A 88 -8.00 12.30 9.26
N GLY A 89 -7.76 13.49 8.69
CA GLY A 89 -8.03 13.73 7.27
C GLY A 89 -7.17 12.88 6.31
N GLU A 90 -5.94 12.51 6.71
CA GLU A 90 -5.11 11.58 5.93
C GLU A 90 -5.63 10.13 6.04
N LEU A 91 -6.11 9.72 7.21
CA LEU A 91 -6.76 8.42 7.41
C LEU A 91 -8.04 8.33 6.57
N ASP A 92 -8.88 9.35 6.62
CA ASP A 92 -10.15 9.42 5.88
C ASP A 92 -9.91 9.39 4.37
N ALA A 93 -8.93 10.16 3.86
CA ALA A 93 -8.59 10.16 2.44
C ALA A 93 -8.13 8.78 1.93
N LEU A 94 -7.37 8.05 2.75
CA LEU A 94 -6.93 6.69 2.42
C LEU A 94 -8.10 5.70 2.46
N ASP A 95 -8.97 5.80 3.46
CA ASP A 95 -10.18 4.99 3.57
C ASP A 95 -11.12 5.21 2.38
N GLU A 96 -11.38 6.47 2.00
CA GLU A 96 -12.20 6.83 0.85
C GLU A 96 -11.65 6.28 -0.47
N ALA A 97 -10.33 6.38 -0.68
CA ALA A 97 -9.70 5.79 -1.85
C ALA A 97 -9.84 4.27 -1.85
N ALA A 98 -9.61 3.62 -0.71
CA ALA A 98 -9.70 2.17 -0.59
C ALA A 98 -11.13 1.63 -0.81
N MET A 99 -12.17 2.36 -0.39
CA MET A 99 -13.57 1.97 -0.63
C MET A 99 -13.95 1.91 -2.12
N ARG A 100 -13.19 2.56 -3.02
CA ARG A 100 -13.43 2.49 -4.47
C ARG A 100 -12.92 1.20 -5.11
N ILE A 101 -12.16 0.37 -4.38
CA ILE A 101 -11.63 -0.90 -4.87
C ILE A 101 -12.76 -1.94 -4.95
N LYS A 102 -13.20 -2.26 -6.16
CA LYS A 102 -14.34 -3.18 -6.41
C LYS A 102 -14.02 -4.66 -6.17
N LYS A 103 -12.75 -5.06 -6.33
CA LYS A 103 -12.32 -6.45 -6.19
C LYS A 103 -11.37 -6.57 -4.98
N PRO A 104 -11.86 -7.00 -3.81
CA PRO A 104 -10.99 -7.21 -2.67
C PRO A 104 -10.05 -8.40 -2.90
N MET A 105 -8.97 -8.45 -2.10
CA MET A 105 -8.14 -9.65 -2.00
C MET A 105 -9.03 -10.85 -1.65
N VAL A 106 -8.73 -12.02 -2.23
CA VAL A 106 -9.42 -13.26 -1.89
C VAL A 106 -9.30 -13.48 -0.39
N GLN A 107 -10.43 -13.45 0.30
CA GLN A 107 -10.49 -13.73 1.73
C GLN A 107 -10.44 -15.24 1.92
N ASN A 108 -9.79 -15.69 3.00
CA ASN A 108 -9.80 -17.11 3.33
C ASN A 108 -11.23 -17.58 3.62
N SER A 109 -11.54 -18.86 3.37
CA SER A 109 -12.86 -19.44 3.61
C SER A 109 -13.33 -19.34 5.06
N MET A 110 -12.40 -19.19 6.01
CA MET A 110 -12.69 -18.96 7.43
C MET A 110 -13.04 -17.51 7.77
N ALA A 111 -12.86 -16.55 6.86
CA ALA A 111 -13.17 -15.14 7.13
C ALA A 111 -14.67 -14.81 7.03
N SER A 112 -15.50 -15.78 6.61
CA SER A 112 -16.95 -15.65 6.39
C SER A 112 -17.79 -16.53 7.34
N MET A 113 -17.16 -17.14 8.34
CA MET A 113 -17.80 -17.99 9.36
C MET A 113 -17.75 -17.26 10.70
#